data_AF-X1PF43-F1
#
_entry.id   AF-X1PF43-F1
#
_cell.length_a   1.000
_cell.length_b   1.000
_cell.length_c   1.000
_cell.angle_alpha   90.00
_cell.angle_beta   90.00
_cell.angle_gamma   90.00
#
_symmetry.space_group_name_H-M   'P 1'
#
loop_
_entity.id
_entity.type
_entity.pdbx_description
1 polymer ?
#
loop_
_entity_poly.entity_id
_entity_poly.type
_entity_poly.pdbx_seq_one_letter_code
_entity_poly.pdbx_strand_id
1 'polypeptide(L)'
;RSILEFDISELPPGSTLISAILHLYYWALGGKDPLGKTIWAYKLTRTNWVELEATWNIYKTGSNWTAAGGDYVTSTPSGGSTIVPAEYGWMTWNVLAITQDAYDSEIAAEFLIKFETEGVPYEEYSAMLFRSGDYTTDPDLQPKLVIDYAVAPPIVGRSFGYIMG
;
A
#
# COMPACT_ATOMS: atom_id res chain seq x y z
N ARG A 1 1.38 12.62 -4.82
CA ARG A 1 1.21 11.43 -3.97
C ARG A 1 0.00 10.65 -4.49
N SER A 2 -0.02 9.34 -4.29
CA SER A 2 -1.16 8.47 -4.61
C SER A 2 -1.58 7.73 -3.35
N ILE A 3 -2.88 7.47 -3.19
CA ILE A 3 -3.41 6.62 -2.11
C ILE A 3 -4.12 5.43 -2.75
N LEU A 4 -4.06 4.27 -2.10
CA LEU A 4 -4.64 3.02 -2.59
C LEU A 4 -5.23 2.22 -1.43
N GLU A 5 -6.28 1.47 -1.72
CA GLU A 5 -6.89 0.49 -0.83
C GLU A 5 -6.99 -0.85 -1.55
N PHE A 6 -6.71 -1.94 -0.84
CA PHE A 6 -6.94 -3.30 -1.29
C PHE A 6 -7.74 -4.06 -0.24
N ASP A 7 -8.88 -4.59 -0.65
CA ASP A 7 -9.63 -5.55 0.17
C ASP A 7 -8.82 -6.85 0.28
N ILE A 8 -8.55 -7.26 1.52
CA ILE A 8 -7.82 -8.49 1.84
C ILE A 8 -8.66 -9.43 2.71
N SER A 9 -9.97 -9.18 2.82
CA SER A 9 -10.91 -9.97 3.63
C SER A 9 -11.07 -11.42 3.18
N GLU A 10 -10.65 -11.74 1.95
CA GLU A 10 -10.63 -13.11 1.42
C GLU A 10 -9.48 -13.98 2.00
N LEU A 11 -8.50 -13.38 2.70
CA LEU A 11 -7.43 -14.14 3.34
C LEU A 11 -7.99 -15.01 4.48
N PRO A 12 -7.73 -16.34 4.52
CA PRO A 12 -8.27 -17.22 5.55
C PRO A 12 -7.81 -16.79 6.95
N PRO A 13 -8.67 -16.80 7.98
CA PRO A 13 -8.28 -16.48 9.35
C PRO A 13 -7.15 -17.37 9.89
N GLY A 14 -6.24 -16.78 10.67
CA GLY A 14 -5.08 -17.48 11.22
C GLY A 14 -3.96 -17.77 10.21
N SER A 15 -4.03 -17.21 9.00
CA SER A 15 -2.96 -17.31 8.02
C SER A 15 -1.71 -16.56 8.47
N THR A 16 -0.55 -17.07 8.10
CA THR A 16 0.72 -16.35 8.21
C THR A 16 1.08 -15.81 6.84
N LEU A 17 1.23 -14.48 6.72
CA LEU A 17 1.66 -13.86 5.46
C LEU A 17 3.17 -14.06 5.30
N ILE A 18 3.57 -14.61 4.16
CA ILE A 18 4.97 -14.90 3.82
C ILE A 18 5.55 -13.75 2.99
N SER A 19 4.76 -13.21 2.06
CA SER A 19 5.14 -12.09 1.21
C SER A 19 3.93 -11.20 0.95
N ALA A 20 4.16 -9.90 0.75
CA ALA A 20 3.17 -9.00 0.16
C ALA A 20 3.87 -7.97 -0.72
N ILE A 21 3.62 -8.01 -2.02
CA ILE A 21 4.24 -7.15 -3.01
C ILE A 21 3.17 -6.29 -3.68
N LEU A 22 3.30 -4.97 -3.53
CA LEU A 22 2.47 -4.00 -4.24
C LEU A 22 3.07 -3.75 -5.63
N HIS A 23 2.27 -3.90 -6.67
CA HIS A 23 2.62 -3.65 -8.06
C HIS A 23 1.84 -2.45 -8.60
N LEU A 24 2.54 -1.43 -9.08
CA LEU A 24 1.94 -0.29 -9.79
C LEU A 24 2.57 -0.14 -11.16
N TYR A 25 1.74 0.08 -12.19
CA TYR A 25 2.21 0.31 -13.55
C TYR A 25 2.45 1.80 -13.80
N TYR A 26 3.72 2.20 -13.81
CA TYR A 26 4.18 3.55 -14.11
C TYR A 26 4.12 3.78 -15.62
N TRP A 27 3.28 4.73 -16.07
CA TRP A 27 3.00 4.92 -17.51
C TRP A 27 3.28 6.33 -18.04
N ALA A 28 3.42 7.31 -17.14
CA ALA A 28 3.75 8.68 -17.52
C ALA A 28 4.36 9.41 -16.33
N LEU A 29 5.08 10.49 -16.62
CA LEU A 29 5.60 11.43 -15.64
C LEU A 29 5.08 12.84 -15.89
N GLY A 30 5.20 13.69 -14.88
CA GLY A 30 5.06 15.13 -15.00
C GLY A 30 6.27 15.85 -14.40
N GLY A 31 6.63 17.01 -14.96
CA GLY A 31 7.78 17.78 -14.50
C GLY A 31 9.12 17.17 -14.93
N LYS A 32 10.12 17.20 -14.04
CA LYS A 32 11.45 16.62 -14.25
C LYS A 32 11.40 15.10 -14.21
N ASP A 33 12.29 14.48 -14.99
CA ASP A 33 12.53 13.04 -14.98
C ASP A 33 12.81 12.54 -13.54
N PRO A 34 11.99 11.63 -12.99
CA PRO A 34 12.15 11.09 -11.66
C PRO A 34 13.19 9.95 -11.58
N LEU A 35 13.87 9.57 -12.67
CA LEU A 35 14.90 8.52 -12.69
C LEU A 35 15.85 8.62 -11.48
N GLY A 36 16.02 7.50 -10.78
CA GLY A 36 16.95 7.39 -9.66
C GLY A 36 16.44 7.97 -8.34
N LYS A 37 15.26 8.63 -8.32
CA LYS A 37 14.63 9.05 -7.07
C LYS A 37 14.09 7.85 -6.30
N THR A 38 14.15 7.91 -4.98
CA THR A 38 13.49 6.93 -4.10
C THR A 38 12.02 7.28 -3.91
N ILE A 39 11.16 6.27 -4.01
CA ILE A 39 9.72 6.38 -3.76
C ILE A 39 9.27 5.33 -2.74
N TRP A 40 8.49 5.77 -1.76
CA TRP A 40 8.05 4.99 -0.61
C TRP A 40 6.57 4.66 -0.71
N ALA A 41 6.21 3.46 -0.25
CA ALA A 41 4.88 3.05 0.13
C ALA A 41 4.79 3.00 1.67
N TYR A 42 3.92 3.82 2.25
CA TYR A 42 3.66 3.90 3.69
C TYR A 42 2.23 3.47 4.00
N LYS A 43 1.97 3.02 5.24
CA LYS A 43 0.60 2.76 5.69
C LYS A 43 -0.16 4.08 5.76
N LEU A 44 -1.25 4.19 5.00
CA LEU A 44 -2.22 5.26 5.19
C LEU A 44 -3.03 4.94 6.46
N THR A 45 -3.09 5.88 7.41
CA THR A 45 -3.76 5.65 8.70
C THR A 45 -5.19 6.15 8.74
N ARG A 46 -5.58 6.97 7.78
CA ARG A 46 -6.94 7.47 7.62
C ARG A 46 -7.65 6.67 6.55
N THR A 47 -8.42 5.69 7.01
CA THR A 47 -9.00 4.59 6.22
C THR A 47 -10.44 4.81 5.76
N ASN A 48 -10.97 6.02 5.91
CA ASN A 48 -12.35 6.36 5.56
C ASN A 48 -12.41 7.51 4.55
N TRP A 49 -11.40 7.58 3.68
CA TRP A 49 -11.40 8.46 2.52
C TRP A 49 -12.44 7.99 1.50
N VAL A 50 -12.84 8.89 0.60
CA VAL A 50 -13.78 8.56 -0.48
C VAL A 50 -13.09 8.89 -1.79
N GLU A 51 -12.93 7.89 -2.66
CA GLU A 51 -12.06 7.97 -3.83
C GLU A 51 -12.30 9.17 -4.74
N LEU A 52 -13.56 9.44 -5.05
CA LEU A 52 -13.93 10.56 -5.92
C LEU A 52 -13.95 11.93 -5.20
N GLU A 53 -13.75 11.96 -3.88
CA GLU A 53 -13.77 13.18 -3.07
C GLU A 53 -12.40 13.54 -2.48
N ALA A 54 -11.47 12.57 -2.43
CA ALA A 54 -10.15 12.77 -1.88
C ALA A 54 -9.34 13.73 -2.75
N THR A 55 -8.76 14.74 -2.11
CA THR A 55 -7.87 15.73 -2.73
C THR A 55 -6.63 15.91 -1.87
N TRP A 56 -5.76 16.85 -2.25
CA TRP A 56 -4.61 17.22 -1.43
C TRP A 56 -4.99 17.68 -0.02
N ASN A 57 -6.12 18.37 0.16
CA ASN A 57 -6.48 18.97 1.45
C ASN A 57 -7.51 18.17 2.25
N ILE A 58 -8.37 17.41 1.57
CA ILE A 58 -9.47 16.66 2.18
C ILE A 58 -9.41 15.18 1.82
N TYR A 59 -9.79 14.30 2.74
CA TYR A 59 -9.94 12.86 2.47
C TYR A 59 -11.36 12.48 2.06
N LYS A 60 -12.34 13.32 2.43
CA LYS A 60 -13.72 13.29 1.97
C LYS A 60 -14.37 14.64 2.22
N THR A 61 -15.56 14.84 1.66
CA THR A 61 -16.32 16.09 1.82
C THR A 61 -16.47 16.48 3.29
N GLY A 62 -16.06 17.71 3.61
CA GLY A 62 -16.14 18.28 4.97
C GLY A 62 -15.10 17.76 5.95
N SER A 63 -14.12 16.94 5.54
CA SER A 63 -13.10 16.38 6.43
C SER A 63 -11.68 16.53 5.86
N ASN A 64 -10.84 17.29 6.57
CA ASN A 64 -9.46 17.56 6.18
C ASN A 64 -8.53 16.42 6.58
N TRP A 65 -7.49 16.18 5.79
CA TRP A 65 -6.31 15.47 6.31
C TRP A 65 -5.71 16.25 7.50
N THR A 66 -5.05 15.56 8.42
CA THR A 66 -4.32 16.23 9.51
C THR A 66 -3.18 17.08 8.96
N ALA A 67 -2.46 16.50 7.99
CA ALA A 67 -1.50 17.21 7.15
C ALA A 67 -1.88 17.02 5.68
N ALA A 68 -1.77 18.09 4.89
CA ALA A 68 -2.12 18.02 3.47
C ALA A 68 -1.27 16.94 2.75
N GLY A 69 -1.93 16.18 1.88
CA GLY A 69 -1.34 15.08 1.14
C GLY A 69 -1.42 13.71 1.82
N GLY A 70 -2.20 13.55 2.89
CA GLY A 70 -2.51 12.25 3.50
C GLY A 70 -1.94 12.05 4.91
N ASP A 71 -2.67 11.29 5.73
CA ASP A 71 -2.25 10.87 7.08
C ASP A 71 -1.62 9.46 6.99
N TYR A 72 -0.36 9.32 7.39
CA TYR A 72 0.39 8.07 7.25
C TYR A 72 1.45 7.90 8.35
N VAL A 73 1.98 6.68 8.49
CA VAL A 73 3.08 6.34 9.39
C VAL A 73 4.26 5.74 8.63
N THR A 74 5.48 5.95 9.12
CA THR A 74 6.71 5.56 8.41
C THR A 74 7.45 4.38 9.04
N SER A 75 7.19 4.05 10.32
CA SER A 75 7.98 3.09 11.09
C SER A 75 7.18 1.95 11.75
N THR A 76 5.88 2.12 11.97
CA THR A 76 5.06 1.13 12.69
C THR A 76 3.66 1.06 12.07
N PRO A 77 3.44 0.14 11.12
CA PRO A 77 4.42 -0.73 10.47
C PRO A 77 5.40 0.04 9.57
N SER A 78 6.55 -0.57 9.27
CA SER A 78 7.54 0.02 8.36
C SER A 78 7.03 0.07 6.93
N GLY A 79 7.33 1.16 6.21
CA GLY A 79 7.10 1.25 4.77
C GLY A 79 8.08 0.42 3.93
N GLY A 80 7.78 0.32 2.64
CA GLY A 80 8.67 -0.23 1.62
C GLY A 80 9.11 0.86 0.64
N SER A 81 10.27 0.72 0.02
CA SER A 81 10.76 1.66 -0.99
C SER A 81 11.25 0.96 -2.25
N THR A 82 11.31 1.73 -3.33
CA THR A 82 11.96 1.33 -4.58
C THR A 82 12.57 2.56 -5.26
N ILE A 83 13.39 2.32 -6.27
CA ILE A 83 14.03 3.36 -7.07
C ILE A 83 13.29 3.47 -8.41
N VAL A 84 13.04 4.70 -8.83
CA VAL A 84 12.36 4.96 -10.10
C VAL A 84 13.24 4.52 -11.28
N PRO A 85 12.73 3.65 -12.17
CA PRO A 85 13.46 3.18 -13.36
C PRO A 85 13.48 4.24 -14.47
N ALA A 86 14.34 4.02 -15.47
CA ALA A 86 14.43 4.88 -16.66
C ALA A 86 13.22 4.68 -17.60
N GLU A 87 12.75 3.44 -17.70
CA GLU A 87 11.65 3.07 -18.58
C GLU A 87 10.33 2.97 -17.82
N TYR A 88 9.23 3.25 -18.51
CA TYR A 88 7.88 2.97 -18.02
C TYR A 88 7.66 1.46 -17.85
N GLY A 89 6.85 1.09 -16.87
CA GLY A 89 6.56 -0.31 -16.59
C GLY A 89 6.17 -0.60 -15.15
N TRP A 90 6.25 -1.86 -14.78
CA TRP A 90 5.94 -2.31 -13.42
C TRP A 90 6.99 -1.85 -12.42
N MET A 91 6.49 -1.26 -11.34
CA MET A 91 7.25 -0.96 -10.13
C MET A 91 6.68 -1.77 -8.98
N THR A 92 7.56 -2.18 -8.07
CA THR A 92 7.21 -3.07 -6.95
C THR A 92 7.73 -2.55 -5.61
N TRP A 93 6.91 -2.70 -4.58
CA TRP A 93 7.27 -2.41 -3.19
C TRP A 93 7.01 -3.65 -2.33
N ASN A 94 7.97 -4.01 -1.48
CA ASN A 94 7.71 -4.96 -0.40
C ASN A 94 6.92 -4.23 0.70
N VAL A 95 5.67 -4.64 0.89
CA VAL A 95 4.72 -4.02 1.84
C VAL A 95 4.23 -5.01 2.90
N LEU A 96 4.95 -6.13 3.08
CA LEU A 96 4.57 -7.21 4.01
C LEU A 96 4.21 -6.70 5.41
N ALA A 97 4.99 -5.77 5.96
CA ALA A 97 4.73 -5.23 7.30
C ALA A 97 3.39 -4.48 7.37
N ILE A 98 3.04 -3.72 6.33
CA ILE A 98 1.78 -2.98 6.25
C ILE A 98 0.60 -3.95 6.06
N THR A 99 0.76 -4.93 5.16
CA THR A 99 -0.29 -5.91 4.88
C THR A 99 -0.54 -6.85 6.06
N GLN A 100 0.50 -7.26 6.80
CA GLN A 100 0.35 -8.03 8.03
C GLN A 100 -0.38 -7.24 9.11
N ASP A 101 -0.02 -5.97 9.31
CA ASP A 101 -0.69 -5.11 10.28
C ASP A 101 -2.17 -4.84 9.95
N ALA A 102 -2.50 -4.72 8.66
CA ALA A 102 -3.89 -4.64 8.19
C ALA A 102 -4.65 -5.95 8.40
N TYR A 103 -4.02 -7.10 8.09
CA TYR A 103 -4.59 -8.42 8.28
C TYR A 103 -4.88 -8.71 9.76
N ASP A 104 -3.93 -8.44 10.65
CA ASP A 104 -4.08 -8.62 12.10
C ASP A 104 -5.17 -7.70 12.69
N SER A 105 -5.42 -6.56 12.04
CA SER A 105 -6.45 -5.59 12.42
C SER A 105 -7.81 -5.84 11.76
N GLU A 106 -7.93 -6.86 10.90
CA GLU A 106 -9.14 -7.17 10.12
C GLU A 106 -9.65 -5.98 9.29
N ILE A 107 -8.74 -5.22 8.67
CA ILE A 107 -9.06 -4.08 7.80
C ILE A 107 -8.42 -4.23 6.41
N ALA A 108 -8.87 -3.41 5.46
CA ALA A 108 -8.23 -3.31 4.15
C ALA A 108 -6.77 -2.83 4.27
N ALA A 109 -5.93 -3.26 3.32
CA ALA A 109 -4.55 -2.78 3.24
C ALA A 109 -4.51 -1.44 2.51
N GLU A 110 -4.09 -0.39 3.22
CA GLU A 110 -4.08 0.98 2.68
C GLU A 110 -2.69 1.59 2.60
N PHE A 111 -2.41 2.18 1.44
CA PHE A 111 -1.08 2.64 1.06
C PHE A 111 -1.09 4.10 0.66
N LEU A 112 -0.05 4.82 1.05
CA LEU A 112 0.30 6.14 0.53
C LEU A 112 1.65 6.06 -0.17
N ILE A 113 1.67 6.47 -1.44
CA ILE A 113 2.85 6.51 -2.30
C ILE A 113 3.38 7.94 -2.39
N LYS A 114 4.64 8.13 -1.99
CA LYS A 114 5.31 9.44 -2.03
C LYS A 114 6.80 9.33 -2.32
N PHE A 115 7.36 10.38 -2.92
CA PHE A 115 8.82 10.49 -3.00
C PHE A 115 9.43 10.58 -1.60
N GLU A 116 10.64 10.08 -1.45
CA GLU A 116 11.44 10.25 -0.23
C GLU A 116 11.60 11.73 0.11
N THR A 117 12.05 12.51 -0.87
CA THR A 117 12.18 13.96 -0.78
C THR A 117 11.02 14.65 -1.50
N GLU A 118 10.30 15.51 -0.79
CA GLU A 118 9.23 16.37 -1.33
C GLU A 118 9.45 17.82 -0.90
N GLY A 119 8.65 18.76 -1.41
CA GLY A 119 8.84 20.19 -1.10
C GLY A 119 10.03 20.82 -1.81
N VAL A 120 10.45 20.23 -2.93
CA VAL A 120 11.50 20.76 -3.81
C VAL A 120 11.03 21.98 -4.59
N PRO A 121 11.93 22.84 -5.08
CA PRO A 121 11.60 23.92 -6.00
C PRO A 121 10.82 23.44 -7.23
N TYR A 122 10.05 24.33 -7.84
CA TYR A 122 9.18 24.00 -8.98
C TYR A 122 9.96 23.40 -10.15
N GLU A 123 11.18 23.90 -10.38
CA GLU A 123 12.10 23.42 -11.41
C GLU A 123 12.64 22.01 -11.17
N GLU A 124 12.57 21.48 -9.95
CA GLU A 124 13.00 20.14 -9.56
C GLU A 124 11.82 19.18 -9.30
N TYR A 125 10.60 19.69 -9.45
CA TYR A 125 9.37 18.94 -9.24
C TYR A 125 9.28 17.76 -10.21
N SER A 126 8.92 16.59 -9.67
CA SER A 126 8.60 15.40 -10.43
C SER A 126 7.26 14.84 -9.97
N ALA A 127 6.52 14.25 -10.90
CA ALA A 127 5.32 13.47 -10.64
C ALA A 127 5.42 12.13 -11.37
N MET A 128 4.95 11.08 -10.72
CA MET A 128 4.76 9.77 -11.37
C MET A 128 3.27 9.50 -11.48
N LEU A 129 2.86 9.04 -12.65
CA LEU A 129 1.49 8.62 -12.93
C LEU A 129 1.47 7.10 -13.06
N PHE A 130 0.63 6.49 -12.22
CA PHE A 130 0.34 5.07 -12.26
C PHE A 130 -1.03 4.83 -12.90
N ARG A 131 -1.27 3.63 -13.42
CA ARG A 131 -2.63 3.23 -13.83
C ARG A 131 -3.51 3.10 -12.58
N SER A 132 -4.76 3.52 -12.70
CA SER A 132 -5.78 3.41 -11.65
C SER A 132 -6.50 2.06 -11.72
N GLY A 133 -7.25 1.71 -10.67
CA GLY A 133 -8.16 0.56 -10.68
C GLY A 133 -9.27 0.69 -11.73
N ASP A 134 -9.67 1.91 -12.08
CA ASP A 134 -10.68 2.19 -13.12
C ASP A 134 -10.14 2.10 -14.56
N TYR A 135 -8.86 1.77 -14.75
CA TYR A 135 -8.29 1.66 -16.08
C TYR A 135 -8.78 0.40 -16.80
N THR A 136 -9.74 0.58 -17.72
CA THR A 136 -10.45 -0.53 -18.39
C THR A 136 -9.92 -0.89 -19.77
N THR A 137 -9.07 -0.06 -20.39
CA THR A 137 -8.51 -0.32 -21.73
C THR A 137 -7.59 -1.54 -21.76
N ASP A 138 -6.81 -1.73 -20.70
CA ASP A 138 -5.98 -2.92 -20.48
C ASP A 138 -5.94 -3.21 -18.97
N PRO A 139 -6.90 -4.02 -18.46
CA PRO A 139 -7.04 -4.31 -17.05
C PRO A 139 -5.82 -5.02 -16.44
N ASP A 140 -4.97 -5.65 -17.25
CA ASP A 140 -3.75 -6.29 -16.74
C ASP A 140 -2.77 -5.29 -16.14
N LEU A 141 -2.89 -4.00 -16.49
CA LEU A 141 -2.05 -2.90 -16.01
C LEU A 141 -2.59 -2.21 -14.75
N GLN A 142 -3.73 -2.65 -14.19
CA GLN A 142 -4.26 -2.11 -12.94
C GLN A 142 -3.36 -2.41 -11.73
N PRO A 143 -3.41 -1.61 -10.65
CA PRO A 143 -2.70 -1.90 -9.40
C PRO A 143 -3.00 -3.31 -8.87
N LYS A 144 -1.98 -4.00 -8.35
CA LYS A 144 -2.12 -5.35 -7.77
C LYS A 144 -1.39 -5.45 -6.45
N LEU A 145 -2.00 -6.14 -5.48
CA LEU A 145 -1.34 -6.59 -4.26
C LEU A 145 -1.24 -8.12 -4.31
N VAL A 146 -0.03 -8.64 -4.45
CA VAL A 146 0.23 -10.08 -4.51
C VAL A 146 0.70 -10.55 -3.14
N ILE A 147 -0.01 -11.50 -2.55
CA ILE A 147 0.23 -12.01 -1.19
C ILE A 147 0.45 -13.51 -1.25
N ASP A 148 1.62 -13.97 -0.80
CA ASP A 148 1.83 -15.39 -0.51
C ASP A 148 1.58 -15.61 0.98
N TYR A 149 0.82 -16.66 1.33
CA TYR A 149 0.47 -16.98 2.70
C TYR A 149 0.41 -18.49 2.95
N ALA A 150 0.57 -18.87 4.22
CA ALA A 150 0.33 -20.23 4.70
C ALA A 150 -0.90 -20.24 5.60
N VAL A 151 -1.83 -21.16 5.34
CA VAL A 151 -3.02 -21.37 6.18
C VAL A 151 -2.62 -22.13 7.44
N ALA A 152 -3.19 -21.76 8.59
CA ALA A 152 -3.00 -22.52 9.83
C ALA A 152 -3.48 -23.98 9.65
N PRO A 153 -2.72 -24.98 10.13
CA PRO A 153 -3.20 -26.35 10.15
C PRO A 153 -4.45 -26.46 11.06
N PRO A 154 -5.41 -27.35 10.75
CA PRO A 154 -6.58 -27.55 11.59
C PRO A 154 -6.17 -27.90 13.03
N ILE A 155 -6.83 -27.28 14.01
CA ILE A 155 -6.58 -27.53 15.43
C ILE A 155 -6.96 -28.99 15.74
N VAL A 156 -5.95 -29.86 15.89
CA VAL A 156 -6.15 -31.21 16.43
C VAL A 156 -6.03 -31.13 17.95
N GLY A 157 -7.16 -31.14 18.64
CA GLY A 157 -7.18 -31.14 20.10
C GLY A 157 -6.44 -32.37 20.66
N ARG A 158 -5.38 -32.15 21.44
CA ARG A 158 -4.78 -33.17 22.28
C ARG A 158 -5.17 -32.90 23.73
N SER A 159 -6.04 -33.74 24.28
CA SER A 159 -6.30 -33.78 25.72
C SER A 159 -5.11 -34.42 26.42
N PHE A 160 -4.45 -33.69 27.31
CA PHE A 160 -3.50 -34.25 28.25
C PHE A 160 -4.20 -34.36 29.61
N GLY A 161 -4.60 -35.58 29.99
CA GLY A 161 -5.16 -35.86 31.31
C GLY A 161 -4.05 -35.85 32.37
N TYR A 162 -4.30 -35.17 33.49
CA TYR A 162 -3.45 -35.24 34.68
C TYR A 162 -3.86 -36.47 35.50
N ILE A 163 -2.97 -37.43 35.71
CA ILE A 163 -3.19 -38.54 36.65
C ILE A 163 -2.69 -38.06 38.01
N MET A 164 -3.59 -37.74 38.93
CA MET A 164 -3.24 -37.61 40.36
C MET A 164 -3.06 -39.02 40.91
N GLY A 165 -1.87 -39.30 41.45
CA GLY A 165 -1.56 -40.48 42.27
C GLY A 165 -1.29 -40.07 43.71
#